data_AF-A0AA46E0J4-F1
#
_entry.id   AF-A0AA46E0J4-F1
#
_cell.length_a   1.000
_cell.length_b   1.000
_cell.length_c   1.000
_cell.angle_alpha   90.00
_cell.angle_beta   90.00
_cell.angle_gamma   90.00
#
_symmetry.space_group_name_H-M   'P 1'
#
loop_
_entity.id
_entity.type
_entity.pdbx_description
1 polymer ?
#
loop_
_entity_poly.entity_id
_entity_poly.type
_entity_poly.pdbx_seq_one_letter_code
_entity_poly.pdbx_strand_id
1 'polypeptide(L)'
;MSCTNLKPFKIKNNKIIKTEYYDVSKKNRKSVLEYKNNILKKEINYYKNGNIKEIIEYKNGLKNGVTLLYNENGSLCKKETYFENQLNGEVIEYYSNVIPKSIYNYKNNVLNGKYRKFYMTGSVKEEGEYKNGLKNGEVNKYNENGDIILSEYYKNNKKNGISIEYYPKSFDFPNLIKKSEVMYQNDLPIGKKIVYDINGNIISIIDYSKEIAEETIYYNYEQNKIKRKNYLINNKLEGISKVYYDNPQNSLKAEYNYKNSMLNGEIIEFYENGNIREIINYKNNLKNGIETYFYPNKNKKYEITYKNGQANGPFRYYYEDGILQLEGSYKNRRFDGKITSYYKNGNIQSIEFYKENKKINTHYFYNKSGKLEYTIDYTKEKKN
;
A
#
# COMPACT_ATOMS: atom_id res chain seq x y z
N MET A 1 -7.45 39.35 -43.59
CA MET A 1 -7.29 38.96 -45.01
C MET A 1 -8.67 38.73 -45.61
N SER A 2 -8.92 39.27 -46.80
CA SER A 2 -10.26 39.52 -47.34
C SER A 2 -10.97 38.27 -47.86
N CYS A 3 -12.19 38.04 -47.38
CA CYS A 3 -13.15 37.13 -48.03
C CYS A 3 -13.74 37.83 -49.27
N THR A 4 -13.69 37.19 -50.45
CA THR A 4 -14.44 37.66 -51.63
C THR A 4 -15.95 37.45 -51.44
N ASN A 5 -16.74 38.48 -51.73
CA ASN A 5 -18.18 38.48 -51.49
C ASN A 5 -18.99 37.70 -52.55
N LEU A 6 -19.78 36.74 -52.04
CA LEU A 6 -21.20 36.47 -52.31
C LEU A 6 -21.77 36.51 -53.74
N LYS A 7 -22.61 35.52 -54.06
CA LYS A 7 -23.91 35.74 -54.73
C LYS A 7 -25.02 35.78 -53.67
N PRO A 8 -25.53 36.95 -53.25
CA PRO A 8 -26.68 37.04 -52.35
C PRO A 8 -27.99 37.12 -53.16
N PHE A 9 -28.91 36.19 -52.94
CA PHE A 9 -30.25 36.25 -53.54
C PHE A 9 -31.30 36.89 -52.60
N LYS A 10 -32.05 37.84 -53.15
CA LYS A 10 -33.32 38.41 -52.63
C LYS A 10 -34.50 37.59 -53.25
N ILE A 11 -35.72 37.53 -52.72
CA ILE A 11 -36.38 38.19 -51.56
C ILE A 11 -37.59 37.35 -51.06
N LYS A 12 -38.20 37.74 -49.93
CA LYS A 12 -39.56 37.38 -49.40
C LYS A 12 -39.82 35.98 -48.77
N ASN A 13 -40.52 36.07 -47.62
CA ASN A 13 -41.33 35.10 -46.87
C ASN A 13 -40.76 33.71 -46.49
N ASN A 14 -40.59 33.48 -45.18
CA ASN A 14 -40.35 32.19 -44.49
C ASN A 14 -39.22 31.27 -45.00
N LYS A 15 -38.45 31.67 -46.01
CA LYS A 15 -37.36 30.88 -46.58
C LYS A 15 -36.15 30.82 -45.65
N ILE A 16 -35.60 29.61 -45.49
CA ILE A 16 -34.24 29.41 -44.98
C ILE A 16 -33.27 29.89 -46.06
N ILE A 17 -32.37 30.80 -45.71
CA ILE A 17 -31.32 31.30 -46.61
C ILE A 17 -30.02 30.60 -46.25
N LYS A 18 -29.34 30.01 -47.23
CA LYS A 18 -28.00 29.44 -47.07
C LYS A 18 -26.98 30.28 -47.83
N THR A 19 -25.84 30.53 -47.20
CA THR A 19 -24.72 31.29 -47.77
C THR A 19 -23.46 30.44 -47.69
N GLU A 20 -22.84 30.15 -48.83
CA GLU A 20 -21.63 29.32 -48.91
C GLU A 20 -20.40 30.20 -49.17
N TYR A 21 -19.32 29.94 -48.42
CA TYR A 21 -18.01 30.55 -48.60
C TYR A 21 -17.01 29.48 -49.05
N TYR A 22 -16.12 29.86 -49.96
CA TYR A 22 -15.09 29.00 -50.55
C TYR A 22 -13.70 29.59 -50.26
N ASP A 23 -12.67 28.74 -50.27
CA ASP A 23 -11.28 29.22 -50.26
C ASP A 23 -10.97 30.02 -51.54
N VAL A 24 -9.93 30.87 -51.53
CA VAL A 24 -9.62 31.83 -52.60
C VAL A 24 -9.35 31.15 -53.95
N SER A 25 -8.88 29.89 -53.93
CA SER A 25 -8.70 29.04 -55.10
C SER A 25 -10.01 28.48 -55.69
N LYS A 26 -11.17 28.76 -55.08
CA LYS A 26 -12.52 28.29 -55.41
C LYS A 26 -12.74 26.77 -55.44
N LYS A 27 -11.73 25.95 -55.09
CA LYS A 27 -11.83 24.48 -55.16
C LYS A 27 -12.55 23.85 -53.96
N ASN A 28 -12.39 24.41 -52.75
CA ASN A 28 -12.89 23.79 -51.52
C ASN A 28 -13.85 24.75 -50.76
N ARG A 29 -14.92 24.18 -50.20
CA ARG A 29 -15.81 24.90 -49.27
C ARG A 29 -15.06 25.24 -47.99
N LYS A 30 -15.28 26.45 -47.48
CA LYS A 30 -14.73 26.95 -46.21
C LYS A 30 -15.80 26.94 -45.12
N SER A 31 -16.99 27.48 -45.41
CA SER A 31 -18.11 27.49 -44.47
C SER A 31 -19.47 27.62 -45.17
N VAL A 32 -20.54 27.20 -44.49
CA VAL A 32 -21.94 27.40 -44.88
C VAL A 32 -22.68 28.01 -43.70
N LEU A 33 -23.35 29.15 -43.92
CA LEU A 33 -24.18 29.84 -42.92
C LEU A 33 -25.66 29.70 -43.28
N GLU A 34 -26.48 29.25 -42.34
CA GLU A 34 -27.93 29.12 -42.51
C GLU A 34 -28.68 30.15 -41.64
N TYR A 35 -29.55 30.93 -42.27
CA TYR A 35 -30.33 31.99 -41.65
C TYR A 35 -31.83 31.68 -41.73
N LYS A 36 -32.58 32.03 -40.69
CA LYS A 36 -34.05 32.03 -40.69
C LYS A 36 -34.52 33.43 -40.27
N ASN A 37 -35.32 34.08 -41.12
CA ASN A 37 -35.79 35.46 -40.93
C ASN A 37 -34.63 36.44 -40.66
N ASN A 38 -33.56 36.37 -41.48
CA ASN A 38 -32.30 37.13 -41.36
C ASN A 38 -31.48 36.91 -40.07
N ILE A 39 -31.92 36.03 -39.16
CA ILE A 39 -31.15 35.67 -37.96
C ILE A 39 -30.34 34.41 -38.25
N LEU A 40 -29.03 34.44 -37.99
CA LEU A 40 -28.16 33.26 -38.10
C LEU A 40 -28.66 32.16 -37.16
N LYS A 41 -28.79 30.94 -37.68
CA LYS A 41 -29.22 29.74 -36.94
C LYS A 41 -28.18 28.65 -36.89
N LYS A 42 -27.38 28.51 -37.94
CA LYS A 42 -26.40 27.45 -38.07
C LYS A 42 -25.18 27.89 -38.87
N GLU A 43 -24.01 27.44 -38.45
CA GLU A 43 -22.75 27.55 -39.19
C GLU A 43 -22.16 26.15 -39.33
N ILE A 44 -21.66 25.83 -40.52
CA ILE A 44 -20.95 24.57 -40.80
C ILE A 44 -19.60 24.97 -41.37
N ASN A 45 -18.51 24.69 -40.65
CA ASN A 45 -17.15 24.96 -41.10
C ASN A 45 -16.50 23.67 -41.61
N TYR A 46 -15.60 23.79 -42.58
CA TYR A 46 -14.98 22.65 -43.27
C TYR A 46 -13.45 22.68 -43.17
N TYR A 47 -12.84 21.50 -43.22
CA TYR A 47 -11.41 21.33 -43.41
C TYR A 47 -11.00 21.52 -44.87
N LYS A 48 -9.70 21.70 -45.12
CA LYS A 48 -9.16 21.85 -46.49
C LYS A 48 -9.45 20.67 -47.41
N ASN A 49 -9.67 19.47 -46.87
CA ASN A 49 -10.04 18.27 -47.62
C ASN A 49 -11.55 18.15 -47.92
N GLY A 50 -12.36 19.12 -47.48
CA GLY A 50 -13.82 19.12 -47.68
C GLY A 50 -14.63 18.40 -46.61
N ASN A 51 -14.00 17.72 -45.64
CA ASN A 51 -14.72 17.15 -44.50
C ASN A 51 -15.25 18.25 -43.59
N ILE A 52 -16.39 18.00 -42.94
CA ILE A 52 -16.94 18.91 -41.92
C ILE A 52 -15.93 18.98 -40.77
N LYS A 53 -15.66 20.19 -40.28
CA LYS A 53 -14.85 20.48 -39.10
C LYS A 53 -15.72 20.67 -37.88
N GLU A 54 -16.74 21.51 -38.00
CA GLU A 54 -17.66 21.80 -36.91
C GLU A 54 -19.02 22.25 -37.43
N ILE A 55 -20.05 22.02 -36.62
CA ILE A 55 -21.42 22.50 -36.82
C ILE A 55 -21.80 23.27 -35.56
N ILE A 56 -22.12 24.55 -35.68
CA ILE A 56 -22.45 25.46 -34.56
C ILE A 56 -23.90 25.92 -34.70
N GLU A 57 -24.67 25.86 -33.61
CA GLU A 57 -26.05 26.36 -33.54
C GLU A 57 -26.14 27.73 -32.84
N TYR A 58 -27.01 28.60 -33.35
CA TYR A 58 -27.15 29.99 -32.89
C TYR A 58 -28.61 30.37 -32.57
N LYS A 59 -28.77 31.13 -31.48
CA LYS A 59 -30.00 31.83 -31.11
C LYS A 59 -29.65 33.29 -30.85
N ASN A 60 -30.33 34.20 -31.55
CA ASN A 60 -30.15 35.65 -31.43
C ASN A 60 -28.68 36.12 -31.59
N GLY A 61 -27.90 35.45 -32.46
CA GLY A 61 -26.48 35.77 -32.71
C GLY A 61 -25.49 35.16 -31.73
N LEU A 62 -25.96 34.51 -30.66
CA LEU A 62 -25.12 33.82 -29.67
C LEU A 62 -25.16 32.30 -29.91
N LYS A 63 -24.06 31.58 -29.66
CA LYS A 63 -24.03 30.12 -29.66
C LYS A 63 -25.05 29.61 -28.64
N ASN A 64 -25.98 28.78 -29.08
CA ASN A 64 -27.06 28.27 -28.24
C ASN A 64 -27.65 27.01 -28.88
N GLY A 65 -27.59 25.90 -28.16
CA GLY A 65 -27.90 24.58 -28.70
C GLY A 65 -26.65 23.70 -28.73
N VAL A 66 -26.62 22.75 -29.65
CA VAL A 66 -25.53 21.77 -29.74
C VAL A 66 -24.52 22.19 -30.79
N THR A 67 -23.24 22.23 -30.41
CA THR A 67 -22.11 22.30 -31.32
C THR A 67 -21.49 20.92 -31.48
N LEU A 68 -21.22 20.49 -32.72
CA LEU A 68 -20.55 19.23 -33.04
C LEU A 68 -19.19 19.53 -33.67
N LEU A 69 -18.15 18.81 -33.25
CA LEU A 69 -16.78 18.96 -33.75
C LEU A 69 -16.24 17.61 -34.24
N TYR A 70 -15.58 17.64 -35.39
CA TYR A 70 -15.10 16.48 -36.14
C TYR A 70 -13.58 16.59 -36.38
N ASN A 71 -12.90 15.46 -36.52
CA ASN A 71 -11.49 15.44 -36.94
C ASN A 71 -11.35 15.59 -38.48
N GLU A 72 -10.11 15.73 -38.97
CA GLU A 72 -9.85 15.86 -40.42
C GLU A 72 -10.32 14.63 -41.23
N ASN A 73 -10.47 13.47 -40.59
CA ASN A 73 -10.99 12.24 -41.21
C ASN A 73 -12.53 12.18 -41.23
N GLY A 74 -13.22 13.21 -40.73
CA GLY A 74 -14.68 13.31 -40.69
C GLY A 74 -15.36 12.55 -39.54
N SER A 75 -14.61 11.95 -38.61
CA SER A 75 -15.18 11.29 -37.42
C SER A 75 -15.59 12.33 -36.38
N LEU A 76 -16.74 12.14 -35.73
CA LEU A 76 -17.18 12.99 -34.61
C LEU A 76 -16.22 12.80 -33.42
N CYS A 77 -15.66 13.90 -32.91
CA CYS A 77 -14.71 13.87 -31.80
C CYS A 77 -15.22 14.60 -30.56
N LYS A 78 -16.12 15.58 -30.71
CA LYS A 78 -16.69 16.31 -29.57
C LYS A 78 -18.11 16.81 -29.85
N LYS A 79 -18.95 16.82 -28.81
CA LYS A 79 -20.26 17.49 -28.75
C LYS A 79 -20.22 18.46 -27.58
N GLU A 80 -20.66 19.69 -27.77
CA GLU A 80 -20.68 20.74 -26.75
C GLU A 80 -22.06 21.38 -26.69
N THR A 81 -22.61 21.57 -25.48
CA THR A 81 -23.91 22.25 -25.30
C THR A 81 -23.68 23.68 -24.83
N TYR A 82 -24.26 24.64 -25.54
CA TYR A 82 -24.13 26.07 -25.25
C TYR A 82 -25.48 26.72 -24.91
N PHE A 83 -25.43 27.68 -23.99
CA PHE A 83 -26.48 28.68 -23.76
C PHE A 83 -25.80 30.06 -23.75
N GLU A 84 -26.22 30.96 -24.64
CA GLU A 84 -25.72 32.35 -24.73
C GLU A 84 -24.19 32.47 -24.71
N ASN A 85 -23.51 31.76 -25.63
CA ASN A 85 -22.04 31.64 -25.74
C ASN A 85 -21.32 30.91 -24.59
N GLN A 86 -22.01 30.48 -23.53
CA GLN A 86 -21.42 29.75 -22.41
C GLN A 86 -21.71 28.25 -22.50
N LEU A 87 -20.73 27.40 -22.18
CA LEU A 87 -20.96 25.97 -21.99
C LEU A 87 -21.95 25.76 -20.85
N ASN A 88 -23.07 25.12 -21.15
CA ASN A 88 -24.18 24.92 -20.23
C ASN A 88 -24.93 23.64 -20.65
N GLY A 89 -24.85 22.60 -19.81
CA GLY A 89 -25.24 21.23 -20.15
C GLY A 89 -24.04 20.33 -20.45
N GLU A 90 -24.28 19.24 -21.18
CA GLU A 90 -23.28 18.20 -21.43
C GLU A 90 -22.24 18.60 -22.50
N VAL A 91 -20.99 18.25 -22.23
CA VAL A 91 -19.88 18.18 -23.18
C VAL A 91 -19.43 16.73 -23.25
N ILE A 92 -19.45 16.15 -24.45
CA ILE A 92 -19.06 14.76 -24.72
C ILE A 92 -17.83 14.78 -25.62
N GLU A 93 -16.76 14.11 -25.20
CA GLU A 93 -15.65 13.74 -26.08
C GLU A 93 -15.79 12.29 -26.51
N TYR A 94 -15.34 11.95 -27.71
CA TYR A 94 -15.43 10.62 -28.30
C TYR A 94 -14.04 10.04 -28.61
N TYR A 95 -13.94 8.71 -28.54
CA TYR A 95 -12.86 7.95 -29.16
C TYR A 95 -13.01 7.94 -30.69
N SER A 96 -11.99 7.47 -31.41
CA SER A 96 -11.98 7.37 -32.88
C SER A 96 -13.10 6.51 -33.46
N ASN A 97 -13.62 5.55 -32.68
CA ASN A 97 -14.74 4.68 -33.01
C ASN A 97 -16.11 5.25 -32.59
N VAL A 98 -16.21 6.54 -32.26
CA VAL A 98 -17.45 7.24 -31.86
C VAL A 98 -18.05 6.74 -30.53
N ILE A 99 -17.32 5.91 -29.77
CA ILE A 99 -17.68 5.59 -28.38
C ILE A 99 -17.35 6.81 -27.49
N PRO A 100 -18.23 7.25 -26.57
CA PRO A 100 -17.91 8.31 -25.63
C PRO A 100 -16.64 8.01 -24.85
N LYS A 101 -15.69 8.93 -24.83
CA LYS A 101 -14.46 8.91 -24.01
C LYS A 101 -14.74 9.52 -22.64
N SER A 102 -15.47 10.63 -22.63
CA SER A 102 -15.90 11.29 -21.40
C SER A 102 -17.12 12.18 -21.63
N ILE A 103 -17.97 12.28 -20.62
CA ILE A 103 -19.11 13.19 -20.52
C ILE A 103 -18.88 14.09 -19.30
N TYR A 104 -18.99 15.39 -19.47
CA TYR A 104 -18.85 16.39 -18.41
C TYR A 104 -20.02 17.37 -18.46
N ASN A 105 -20.65 17.65 -17.32
CA ASN A 105 -21.65 18.71 -17.22
C ASN A 105 -21.00 20.05 -16.87
N TYR A 106 -21.44 21.10 -17.57
CA TYR A 106 -21.03 22.49 -17.35
C TYR A 106 -22.24 23.34 -16.99
N LYS A 107 -22.01 24.38 -16.19
CA LYS A 107 -22.94 25.49 -15.97
C LYS A 107 -22.13 26.78 -16.06
N ASN A 108 -22.47 27.63 -17.02
CA ASN A 108 -21.83 28.93 -17.25
C ASN A 108 -20.28 28.81 -17.39
N ASN A 109 -19.82 27.91 -18.26
CA ASN A 109 -18.40 27.55 -18.46
C ASN A 109 -17.68 26.83 -17.31
N VAL A 110 -18.34 26.60 -16.16
CA VAL A 110 -17.73 25.92 -15.00
C VAL A 110 -18.27 24.49 -14.89
N LEU A 111 -17.39 23.51 -14.63
CA LEU A 111 -17.81 22.11 -14.37
C LEU A 111 -18.78 22.05 -13.18
N ASN A 112 -19.97 21.51 -13.41
CA ASN A 112 -21.03 21.46 -12.41
C ASN A 112 -22.02 20.33 -12.72
N GLY A 113 -22.25 19.43 -11.75
CA GLY A 113 -23.00 18.20 -11.92
C GLY A 113 -22.13 16.99 -12.27
N LYS A 114 -22.79 15.92 -12.71
CA LYS A 114 -22.17 14.60 -12.91
C LYS A 114 -21.19 14.58 -14.09
N TYR A 115 -20.14 13.76 -13.96
CA TYR A 115 -19.23 13.41 -15.06
C TYR A 115 -19.05 11.89 -15.15
N ARG A 116 -18.70 11.42 -16.34
CA ARG A 116 -18.33 10.03 -16.63
C ARG A 116 -17.12 9.97 -17.55
N LYS A 117 -16.31 8.94 -17.38
CA LYS A 117 -15.25 8.50 -18.31
C LYS A 117 -15.50 7.04 -18.64
N PHE A 118 -15.09 6.62 -19.83
CA PHE A 118 -15.37 5.26 -20.33
C PHE A 118 -14.12 4.59 -20.88
N TYR A 119 -14.12 3.27 -20.93
CA TYR A 119 -13.17 2.46 -21.68
C TYR A 119 -13.47 2.51 -23.18
N MET A 120 -12.54 2.07 -24.03
CA MET A 120 -12.75 1.98 -25.49
C MET A 120 -13.81 0.94 -25.88
N THR A 121 -14.19 0.07 -24.96
CA THR A 121 -15.33 -0.87 -25.05
C THR A 121 -16.69 -0.20 -24.82
N GLY A 122 -16.70 1.02 -24.25
CA GLY A 122 -17.91 1.75 -23.87
C GLY A 122 -18.40 1.50 -22.43
N SER A 123 -17.77 0.60 -21.66
CA SER A 123 -18.08 0.46 -20.22
C SER A 123 -17.56 1.68 -19.42
N VAL A 124 -18.26 2.03 -18.34
CA VAL A 124 -17.86 3.14 -17.46
C VAL A 124 -16.53 2.80 -16.79
N LYS A 125 -15.63 3.79 -16.72
CA LYS A 125 -14.30 3.69 -16.10
C LYS A 125 -14.20 4.46 -14.79
N GLU A 126 -14.78 5.66 -14.77
CA GLU A 126 -14.82 6.56 -13.61
C GLU A 126 -16.08 7.42 -13.71
N GLU A 127 -16.83 7.57 -12.62
CA GLU A 127 -17.91 8.56 -12.52
C GLU A 127 -17.88 9.30 -11.17
N GLY A 128 -18.55 10.44 -11.11
CA GLY A 128 -18.70 11.24 -9.90
C GLY A 128 -19.30 12.61 -10.21
N GLU A 129 -19.08 13.59 -9.33
CA GLU A 129 -19.66 14.92 -9.45
C GLU A 129 -18.63 16.06 -9.26
N TYR A 130 -18.81 17.13 -10.03
CA TYR A 130 -18.17 18.42 -9.80
C TYR A 130 -19.18 19.42 -9.26
N LYS A 131 -18.76 20.24 -8.30
CA LYS A 131 -19.50 21.41 -7.82
C LYS A 131 -18.60 22.63 -7.95
N ASN A 132 -19.02 23.61 -8.75
CA ASN A 132 -18.28 24.86 -9.01
C ASN A 132 -16.81 24.62 -9.42
N GLY A 133 -16.54 23.67 -10.31
CA GLY A 133 -15.19 23.35 -10.80
C GLY A 133 -14.39 22.36 -9.95
N LEU A 134 -14.88 21.97 -8.76
CA LEU A 134 -14.18 21.09 -7.83
C LEU A 134 -14.89 19.74 -7.69
N LYS A 135 -14.16 18.62 -7.70
CA LYS A 135 -14.70 17.30 -7.35
C LYS A 135 -15.32 17.34 -5.96
N ASN A 136 -16.57 16.90 -5.83
CA ASN A 136 -17.31 16.94 -4.58
C ASN A 136 -18.38 15.84 -4.56
N GLY A 137 -18.41 15.04 -3.50
CA GLY A 137 -19.23 13.84 -3.41
C GLY A 137 -18.44 12.57 -3.72
N GLU A 138 -19.16 11.48 -3.96
CA GLU A 138 -18.57 10.17 -4.26
C GLU A 138 -17.99 10.12 -5.68
N VAL A 139 -16.84 9.45 -5.81
CA VAL A 139 -16.19 9.13 -7.08
C VAL A 139 -15.95 7.62 -7.11
N ASN A 140 -16.56 6.96 -8.09
CA ASN A 140 -16.45 5.52 -8.30
C ASN A 140 -15.59 5.21 -9.53
N LYS A 141 -14.73 4.20 -9.42
CA LYS A 141 -13.93 3.65 -10.53
C LYS A 141 -14.24 2.17 -10.72
N TYR A 142 -14.20 1.74 -11.97
CA TYR A 142 -14.67 0.42 -12.40
C TYR A 142 -13.60 -0.31 -13.22
N ASN A 143 -13.61 -1.64 -13.20
CA ASN A 143 -12.88 -2.45 -14.18
C ASN A 143 -13.61 -2.44 -15.55
N GLU A 144 -13.04 -3.04 -16.59
CA GLU A 144 -13.67 -3.07 -17.93
C GLU A 144 -14.99 -3.88 -17.95
N ASN A 145 -15.16 -4.82 -17.02
CA ASN A 145 -16.39 -5.61 -16.85
C ASN A 145 -17.54 -4.82 -16.18
N GLY A 146 -17.26 -3.62 -15.64
CA GLY A 146 -18.24 -2.77 -14.95
C GLY A 146 -18.35 -2.99 -13.43
N ASP A 147 -17.45 -3.75 -12.81
CA ASP A 147 -17.39 -3.87 -11.35
C ASP A 147 -16.67 -2.68 -10.71
N ILE A 148 -17.23 -2.17 -9.61
CA ILE A 148 -16.56 -1.15 -8.79
C ILE A 148 -15.28 -1.76 -8.19
N ILE A 149 -14.15 -1.10 -8.42
CA ILE A 149 -12.84 -1.45 -7.83
C ILE A 149 -12.40 -0.42 -6.78
N LEU A 150 -12.96 0.78 -6.79
CA LEU A 150 -12.65 1.85 -5.85
C LEU A 150 -13.82 2.84 -5.73
N SER A 151 -14.23 3.14 -4.50
CA SER A 151 -15.10 4.27 -4.14
C SER A 151 -14.32 5.25 -3.25
N GLU A 152 -14.41 6.54 -3.53
CA GLU A 152 -13.71 7.61 -2.80
C GLU A 152 -14.61 8.83 -2.62
N TYR A 153 -14.76 9.33 -1.39
CA TYR A 153 -15.47 10.59 -1.15
C TYR A 153 -14.54 11.80 -1.24
N TYR A 154 -14.89 12.78 -2.07
CA TYR A 154 -14.17 14.04 -2.24
C TYR A 154 -14.96 15.25 -1.70
N LYS A 155 -14.26 16.24 -1.17
CA LYS A 155 -14.77 17.57 -0.85
C LYS A 155 -13.78 18.61 -1.37
N ASN A 156 -14.21 19.48 -2.27
CA ASN A 156 -13.37 20.52 -2.87
C ASN A 156 -12.03 20.00 -3.43
N ASN A 157 -12.07 19.00 -4.32
CA ASN A 157 -10.91 18.27 -4.89
C ASN A 157 -10.07 17.41 -3.93
N LYS A 158 -10.28 17.47 -2.60
CA LYS A 158 -9.55 16.65 -1.62
C LYS A 158 -10.34 15.41 -1.19
N LYS A 159 -9.68 14.29 -0.91
CA LYS A 159 -10.32 13.13 -0.24
C LYS A 159 -10.75 13.54 1.17
N ASN A 160 -12.02 13.37 1.49
CA ASN A 160 -12.58 13.81 2.76
C ASN A 160 -13.83 13.00 3.13
N GLY A 161 -13.62 11.76 3.54
CA GLY A 161 -14.65 10.78 3.86
C GLY A 161 -14.07 9.38 3.71
N ILE A 162 -14.93 8.38 3.52
CA ILE A 162 -14.49 7.00 3.32
C ILE A 162 -13.86 6.79 1.94
N SER A 163 -12.87 5.91 1.88
CA SER A 163 -12.31 5.32 0.68
C SER A 163 -12.34 3.80 0.82
N ILE A 164 -12.93 3.11 -0.15
CA ILE A 164 -13.09 1.66 -0.17
C ILE A 164 -12.52 1.11 -1.47
N GLU A 165 -11.51 0.26 -1.37
CA GLU A 165 -11.00 -0.55 -2.48
C GLU A 165 -11.69 -1.91 -2.46
N TYR A 166 -11.99 -2.48 -3.62
CA TYR A 166 -12.67 -3.78 -3.76
C TYR A 166 -11.79 -4.78 -4.53
N TYR A 167 -12.00 -6.07 -4.27
CA TYR A 167 -11.52 -7.12 -5.17
C TYR A 167 -12.37 -7.14 -6.44
N PRO A 168 -11.78 -7.33 -7.64
CA PRO A 168 -12.55 -7.65 -8.84
C PRO A 168 -13.37 -8.92 -8.60
N LYS A 169 -14.60 -8.96 -9.12
CA LYS A 169 -15.41 -10.17 -9.06
C LYS A 169 -14.80 -11.27 -9.94
N SER A 170 -15.04 -12.51 -9.56
CA SER A 170 -14.73 -13.70 -10.36
C SER A 170 -15.94 -14.65 -10.40
N PHE A 171 -15.80 -15.76 -11.10
CA PHE A 171 -16.79 -16.84 -11.07
C PHE A 171 -16.99 -17.39 -9.64
N ASP A 172 -15.89 -17.61 -8.92
CA ASP A 172 -15.90 -18.12 -7.54
C ASP A 172 -16.34 -17.05 -6.52
N PHE A 173 -16.11 -15.77 -6.82
CA PHE A 173 -16.45 -14.63 -5.97
C PHE A 173 -17.34 -13.61 -6.71
N PRO A 174 -18.66 -13.91 -6.86
CA PRO A 174 -19.59 -13.10 -7.66
C PRO A 174 -20.11 -11.83 -6.96
N ASN A 175 -19.72 -11.59 -5.71
CA ASN A 175 -20.15 -10.44 -4.91
C ASN A 175 -19.02 -9.41 -4.76
N LEU A 176 -19.36 -8.15 -4.48
CA LEU A 176 -18.34 -7.13 -4.17
C LEU A 176 -17.77 -7.39 -2.77
N ILE A 177 -16.47 -7.68 -2.71
CA ILE A 177 -15.74 -7.93 -1.47
C ILE A 177 -14.75 -6.79 -1.27
N LYS A 178 -14.81 -6.13 -0.10
CA LYS A 178 -13.88 -5.06 0.24
C LYS A 178 -12.46 -5.65 0.29
N LYS A 179 -11.51 -4.96 -0.31
CA LYS A 179 -10.07 -5.23 -0.20
C LYS A 179 -9.43 -4.38 0.88
N SER A 180 -9.79 -3.10 0.95
CA SER A 180 -9.51 -2.27 2.12
C SER A 180 -10.49 -1.10 2.26
N GLU A 181 -10.65 -0.60 3.48
CA GLU A 181 -11.36 0.65 3.75
C GLU A 181 -10.58 1.55 4.70
N VAL A 182 -10.68 2.87 4.53
CA VAL A 182 -10.00 3.89 5.34
C VAL A 182 -10.75 5.21 5.27
N MET A 183 -10.71 6.00 6.35
CA MET A 183 -11.23 7.36 6.39
C MET A 183 -10.14 8.38 6.02
N TYR A 184 -10.52 9.41 5.27
CA TYR A 184 -9.65 10.55 4.93
C TYR A 184 -10.22 11.87 5.43
N GLN A 185 -9.36 12.79 5.84
CA GLN A 185 -9.66 14.20 6.09
C GLN A 185 -8.62 15.07 5.40
N ASN A 186 -9.03 15.88 4.42
CA ASN A 186 -8.15 16.72 3.61
C ASN A 186 -6.93 15.96 3.02
N ASP A 187 -7.16 14.83 2.35
CA ASP A 187 -6.16 13.92 1.77
C ASP A 187 -5.30 13.12 2.76
N LEU A 188 -5.37 13.40 4.06
CA LEU A 188 -4.67 12.62 5.10
C LEU A 188 -5.55 11.46 5.58
N PRO A 189 -5.03 10.22 5.66
CA PRO A 189 -5.76 9.11 6.25
C PRO A 189 -5.88 9.31 7.77
N ILE A 190 -7.04 8.97 8.33
CA ILE A 190 -7.35 9.13 9.75
C ILE A 190 -8.03 7.88 10.32
N GLY A 191 -7.88 7.68 11.64
CA GLY A 191 -8.41 6.50 12.32
C GLY A 191 -7.74 5.23 11.80
N LYS A 192 -8.53 4.20 11.46
CA LYS A 192 -8.03 2.88 11.08
C LYS A 192 -8.28 2.59 9.61
N LYS A 193 -7.25 2.07 8.92
CA LYS A 193 -7.43 1.32 7.68
C LYS A 193 -7.59 -0.14 7.99
N ILE A 194 -8.68 -0.74 7.52
CA ILE A 194 -8.93 -2.18 7.60
C ILE A 194 -8.63 -2.78 6.23
N VAL A 195 -7.93 -3.91 6.20
CA VAL A 195 -7.60 -4.69 5.00
C VAL A 195 -8.20 -6.07 5.16
N TYR A 196 -8.77 -6.62 4.09
CA TYR A 196 -9.47 -7.91 4.10
C TYR A 196 -8.90 -8.88 3.05
N ASP A 197 -9.14 -10.17 3.23
CA ASP A 197 -8.89 -11.20 2.21
C ASP A 197 -10.05 -11.29 1.21
N ILE A 198 -9.93 -12.18 0.23
CA ILE A 198 -10.96 -12.45 -0.78
C ILE A 198 -12.23 -13.11 -0.18
N ASN A 199 -12.20 -13.56 1.08
CA ASN A 199 -13.35 -14.11 1.79
C ASN A 199 -14.05 -13.06 2.68
N GLY A 200 -13.50 -11.85 2.78
CA GLY A 200 -13.99 -10.77 3.65
C GLY A 200 -13.48 -10.82 5.10
N ASN A 201 -12.54 -11.70 5.44
CA ASN A 201 -11.91 -11.73 6.76
C ASN A 201 -10.91 -10.59 6.92
N ILE A 202 -10.84 -9.97 8.11
CA ILE A 202 -9.83 -8.95 8.41
C ILE A 202 -8.45 -9.60 8.43
N ILE A 203 -7.52 -9.08 7.62
CA ILE A 203 -6.12 -9.55 7.57
C ILE A 203 -5.17 -8.60 8.28
N SER A 204 -5.46 -7.30 8.21
CA SER A 204 -4.63 -6.26 8.79
C SER A 204 -5.46 -5.03 9.17
N ILE A 205 -5.09 -4.40 10.28
CA ILE A 205 -5.56 -3.07 10.68
C ILE A 205 -4.34 -2.17 10.84
N ILE A 206 -4.32 -1.03 10.16
CA ILE A 206 -3.29 0.02 10.28
C ILE A 206 -3.93 1.22 10.98
N ASP A 207 -3.38 1.65 12.10
CA ASP A 207 -3.93 2.75 12.91
C ASP A 207 -3.12 4.05 12.71
N TYR A 208 -3.76 5.02 12.04
CA TYR A 208 -3.25 6.37 11.77
C TYR A 208 -3.63 7.40 12.86
N SER A 209 -4.30 6.99 13.95
CA SER A 209 -4.62 7.91 15.06
C SER A 209 -3.39 8.31 15.90
N LYS A 210 -2.23 7.71 15.64
CA LYS A 210 -0.99 7.90 16.40
C LYS A 210 -0.06 8.85 15.65
N GLU A 211 0.16 10.03 16.23
CA GLU A 211 0.77 11.21 15.59
C GLU A 211 2.18 11.02 14.99
N ILE A 212 2.91 9.95 15.35
CA ILE A 212 4.32 9.74 14.97
C ILE A 212 4.61 8.30 14.48
N ALA A 213 3.74 7.32 14.76
CA ALA A 213 4.00 5.90 14.47
C ALA A 213 2.72 5.11 14.15
N GLU A 214 2.69 4.47 12.98
CA GLU A 214 1.59 3.61 12.55
C GLU A 214 1.64 2.26 13.28
N GLU A 215 0.59 1.90 14.03
CA GLU A 215 0.47 0.54 14.58
C GLU A 215 -0.24 -0.34 13.55
N THR A 216 0.45 -1.39 13.09
CA THR A 216 -0.12 -2.40 12.18
C THR A 216 -0.34 -3.71 12.92
N ILE A 217 -1.61 -4.12 13.01
CA ILE A 217 -2.07 -5.35 13.64
C ILE A 217 -2.40 -6.35 12.51
N TYR A 218 -1.78 -7.53 12.53
CA TYR A 218 -2.04 -8.64 11.61
C TYR A 218 -2.85 -9.73 12.31
N TYR A 219 -3.80 -10.32 11.59
CA TYR A 219 -4.72 -11.33 12.11
C TYR A 219 -4.45 -12.72 11.51
N ASN A 220 -4.92 -13.76 12.19
CA ASN A 220 -5.03 -15.13 11.68
C ASN A 220 -6.45 -15.35 11.15
N TYR A 221 -6.58 -15.68 9.86
CA TYR A 221 -7.84 -15.57 9.13
C TYR A 221 -8.91 -16.55 9.63
N GLU A 222 -8.51 -17.77 9.97
CA GLU A 222 -9.48 -18.82 10.37
C GLU A 222 -10.09 -18.61 11.76
N GLN A 223 -9.52 -17.74 12.59
CA GLN A 223 -9.90 -17.62 14.01
C GLN A 223 -10.04 -16.17 14.51
N ASN A 224 -9.84 -15.17 13.65
CA ASN A 224 -9.86 -13.74 13.98
C ASN A 224 -8.94 -13.35 15.17
N LYS A 225 -7.91 -14.16 15.43
CA LYS A 225 -6.90 -13.93 16.48
C LYS A 225 -5.80 -13.01 15.99
N ILE A 226 -5.16 -12.26 16.88
CA ILE A 226 -4.03 -11.42 16.50
C ILE A 226 -2.81 -12.32 16.29
N LYS A 227 -2.19 -12.25 15.12
CA LYS A 227 -0.93 -12.96 14.82
C LYS A 227 0.28 -12.13 15.23
N ARG A 228 0.24 -10.83 14.95
CA ARG A 228 1.36 -9.90 15.19
C ARG A 228 0.86 -8.45 15.34
N LYS A 229 1.53 -7.66 16.19
CA LYS A 229 1.47 -6.20 16.20
C LYS A 229 2.84 -5.64 15.86
N ASN A 230 2.88 -4.64 14.99
CA ASN A 230 4.07 -3.91 14.59
C ASN A 230 3.86 -2.42 14.85
N TYR A 231 4.91 -1.73 15.26
CA TYR A 231 4.99 -0.28 15.22
C TYR A 231 5.90 0.10 14.06
N LEU A 232 5.44 1.03 13.22
CA LEU A 232 6.19 1.52 12.07
C LEU A 232 6.33 3.03 12.11
N ILE A 233 7.53 3.51 11.75
CA ILE A 233 7.78 4.92 11.44
C ILE A 233 8.30 4.97 10.01
N ASN A 234 7.64 5.76 9.14
CA ASN A 234 8.00 5.89 7.72
C ASN A 234 8.16 4.52 7.01
N ASN A 235 7.19 3.61 7.19
CA ASN A 235 7.20 2.23 6.66
C ASN A 235 8.37 1.32 7.13
N LYS A 236 9.09 1.68 8.20
CA LYS A 236 10.13 0.84 8.83
C LYS A 236 9.72 0.41 10.22
N LEU A 237 10.06 -0.82 10.63
CA LEU A 237 9.78 -1.29 11.99
C LEU A 237 10.63 -0.51 12.99
N GLU A 238 9.99 0.05 14.02
CA GLU A 238 10.63 0.83 15.08
C GLU A 238 9.93 0.52 16.41
N GLY A 239 10.68 0.21 17.46
CA GLY A 239 10.13 -0.22 18.75
C GLY A 239 9.71 -1.70 18.78
N ILE A 240 8.78 -2.04 19.69
CA ILE A 240 8.52 -3.43 20.09
C ILE A 240 7.40 -4.07 19.25
N SER A 241 7.76 -4.88 18.27
CA SER A 241 6.78 -5.80 17.63
C SER A 241 6.39 -6.91 18.60
N LYS A 242 5.10 -7.21 18.71
CA LYS A 242 4.57 -8.34 19.51
C LYS A 242 4.04 -9.44 18.61
N VAL A 243 4.40 -10.69 18.88
CA VAL A 243 3.91 -11.90 18.18
C VAL A 243 3.16 -12.76 19.18
N TYR A 244 2.10 -13.41 18.74
CA TYR A 244 1.20 -14.17 19.62
C TYR A 244 1.10 -15.64 19.17
N TYR A 245 0.69 -16.50 20.10
CA TYR A 245 0.36 -17.89 19.85
C TYR A 245 -1.04 -18.05 19.26
N ASP A 246 -1.24 -19.12 18.50
CA ASP A 246 -2.55 -19.51 17.96
C ASP A 246 -3.34 -20.43 18.91
N ASN A 247 -3.14 -20.26 20.22
CA ASN A 247 -3.87 -20.98 21.27
C ASN A 247 -5.17 -20.24 21.63
N PRO A 248 -6.11 -20.84 22.39
CA PRO A 248 -7.41 -20.22 22.70
C PRO A 248 -7.30 -18.84 23.38
N GLN A 249 -6.25 -18.62 24.18
CA GLN A 249 -5.99 -17.38 24.89
C GLN A 249 -5.29 -16.31 24.03
N ASN A 250 -4.86 -16.66 22.82
CA ASN A 250 -4.01 -15.84 21.95
C ASN A 250 -2.81 -15.23 22.71
N SER A 251 -2.14 -16.05 23.53
CA SER A 251 -1.13 -15.58 24.48
C SER A 251 0.13 -15.02 23.79
N LEU A 252 0.84 -14.12 24.47
CA LEU A 252 2.05 -13.50 23.93
C LEU A 252 3.14 -14.57 23.71
N LYS A 253 3.67 -14.63 22.48
CA LYS A 253 4.72 -15.56 22.06
C LYS A 253 6.10 -14.92 22.11
N ALA A 254 6.22 -13.69 21.63
CA ALA A 254 7.49 -12.96 21.65
C ALA A 254 7.32 -11.46 21.51
N GLU A 255 8.29 -10.71 22.03
CA GLU A 255 8.49 -9.28 21.83
C GLU A 255 9.84 -9.04 21.16
N TYR A 256 9.84 -8.35 20.02
CA TYR A 256 11.02 -8.07 19.20
C TYR A 256 11.25 -6.57 19.12
N ASN A 257 12.38 -6.08 19.65
CA ASN A 257 12.74 -4.67 19.58
C ASN A 257 13.46 -4.34 18.26
N TYR A 258 12.90 -3.42 17.47
CA TYR A 258 13.45 -2.96 16.19
C TYR A 258 13.90 -1.50 16.25
N LYS A 259 14.96 -1.18 15.50
CA LYS A 259 15.35 0.18 15.14
C LYS A 259 15.69 0.21 13.65
N ASN A 260 15.01 1.05 12.87
CA ASN A 260 15.13 1.14 11.42
C ASN A 260 15.02 -0.23 10.71
N SER A 261 14.04 -1.03 11.09
CA SER A 261 13.84 -2.42 10.62
C SER A 261 14.94 -3.43 10.96
N MET A 262 15.89 -3.08 11.85
CA MET A 262 16.90 -4.01 12.36
C MET A 262 16.61 -4.38 13.82
N LEU A 263 16.79 -5.64 14.20
CA LEU A 263 16.73 -6.08 15.60
C LEU A 263 17.81 -5.35 16.40
N ASN A 264 17.38 -4.61 17.43
CA ASN A 264 18.26 -3.76 18.22
C ASN A 264 17.66 -3.50 19.61
N GLY A 265 18.32 -4.03 20.64
CA GLY A 265 17.78 -4.16 21.99
C GLY A 265 17.46 -5.61 22.33
N GLU A 266 16.65 -5.80 23.35
CA GLU A 266 16.24 -7.11 23.83
C GLU A 266 15.10 -7.72 22.97
N ILE A 267 15.15 -9.04 22.80
CA ILE A 267 14.05 -9.87 22.31
C ILE A 267 13.69 -10.81 23.44
N ILE A 268 12.41 -10.91 23.76
CA ILE A 268 11.88 -11.81 24.79
C ILE A 268 10.96 -12.81 24.12
N GLU A 269 11.21 -14.11 24.28
CA GLU A 269 10.31 -15.17 23.84
C GLU A 269 9.72 -15.88 25.06
N PHE A 270 8.45 -16.25 24.95
CA PHE A 270 7.67 -16.85 26.03
C PHE A 270 7.28 -18.29 25.69
N TYR A 271 7.05 -19.09 26.72
CA TYR A 271 6.28 -20.32 26.64
C TYR A 271 4.78 -20.00 26.54
N GLU A 272 3.97 -20.96 26.07
CA GLU A 272 2.50 -20.75 25.96
C GLU A 272 1.82 -20.44 27.30
N ASN A 273 2.39 -20.91 28.41
CA ASN A 273 1.96 -20.62 29.78
C ASN A 273 2.34 -19.20 30.27
N GLY A 274 2.96 -18.37 29.43
CA GLY A 274 3.35 -17.00 29.74
C GLY A 274 4.67 -16.84 30.49
N ASN A 275 5.35 -17.93 30.89
CA ASN A 275 6.70 -17.83 31.45
C ASN A 275 7.71 -17.49 30.36
N ILE A 276 8.72 -16.67 30.68
CA ILE A 276 9.82 -16.38 29.76
C ILE A 276 10.54 -17.70 29.42
N ARG A 277 10.79 -17.92 28.13
CA ARG A 277 11.57 -19.03 27.58
C ARG A 277 12.99 -18.59 27.27
N GLU A 278 13.14 -17.43 26.64
CA GLU A 278 14.42 -16.97 26.11
C GLU A 278 14.47 -15.44 26.12
N ILE A 279 15.64 -14.89 26.46
CA ILE A 279 15.96 -13.47 26.36
C ILE A 279 17.23 -13.36 25.52
N ILE A 280 17.19 -12.57 24.45
CA ILE A 280 18.33 -12.40 23.54
C ILE A 280 18.59 -10.92 23.29
N ASN A 281 19.82 -10.47 23.55
CA ASN A 281 20.24 -9.12 23.25
C ASN A 281 20.80 -9.01 21.82
N TYR A 282 20.30 -8.05 21.04
CA TYR A 282 20.73 -7.76 19.68
C TYR A 282 21.24 -6.32 19.51
N LYS A 283 22.18 -6.13 18.60
CA LYS A 283 22.60 -4.83 18.09
C LYS A 283 22.77 -4.92 16.58
N ASN A 284 21.99 -4.14 15.83
CA ASN A 284 21.98 -4.14 14.36
C ASN A 284 21.92 -5.56 13.75
N ASN A 285 20.89 -6.34 14.09
CA ASN A 285 20.68 -7.75 13.66
C ASN A 285 21.73 -8.78 14.15
N LEU A 286 22.74 -8.41 14.93
CA LEU A 286 23.71 -9.36 15.51
C LEU A 286 23.47 -9.58 17.00
N LYS A 287 23.48 -10.85 17.46
CA LYS A 287 23.49 -11.19 18.89
C LYS A 287 24.67 -10.49 19.58
N ASN A 288 24.40 -9.65 20.58
CA ASN A 288 25.40 -8.83 21.25
C ASN A 288 24.92 -8.46 22.67
N GLY A 289 25.52 -9.08 23.68
CA GLY A 289 25.06 -9.07 25.07
C GLY A 289 24.89 -10.49 25.58
N ILE A 290 24.10 -10.67 26.64
CA ILE A 290 23.77 -12.00 27.18
C ILE A 290 22.54 -12.55 26.47
N GLU A 291 22.58 -13.84 26.18
CA GLU A 291 21.45 -14.69 25.83
C GLU A 291 21.17 -15.61 27.02
N THR A 292 19.93 -15.59 27.54
CA THR A 292 19.51 -16.40 28.69
C THR A 292 18.30 -17.23 28.28
N TYR A 293 18.40 -18.55 28.43
CA TYR A 293 17.30 -19.49 28.21
C TYR A 293 16.84 -20.06 29.55
N PHE A 294 15.53 -20.28 29.71
CA PHE A 294 14.88 -20.73 30.93
C PHE A 294 14.16 -22.07 30.72
N TYR A 295 13.99 -22.83 31.79
CA TYR A 295 13.06 -23.95 31.86
C TYR A 295 11.62 -23.44 32.08
N PRO A 296 10.58 -24.26 31.79
CA PRO A 296 9.18 -23.87 32.04
C PRO A 296 8.87 -23.52 33.50
N ASN A 297 9.67 -24.00 34.45
CA ASN A 297 9.59 -23.69 35.88
C ASN A 297 10.25 -22.35 36.29
N LYS A 298 10.71 -21.55 35.32
CA LYS A 298 11.43 -20.26 35.47
C LYS A 298 12.89 -20.35 35.94
N ASN A 299 13.43 -21.53 36.24
CA ASN A 299 14.86 -21.67 36.48
C ASN A 299 15.64 -21.43 35.18
N LYS A 300 16.83 -20.85 35.26
CA LYS A 300 17.71 -20.74 34.09
C LYS A 300 18.09 -22.13 33.60
N LYS A 301 18.29 -22.25 32.29
CA LYS A 301 18.83 -23.44 31.61
C LYS A 301 20.23 -23.18 31.10
N TYR A 302 20.45 -22.03 30.48
CA TYR A 302 21.78 -21.55 30.15
C TYR A 302 21.84 -20.03 30.01
N GLU A 303 23.06 -19.51 30.11
CA GLU A 303 23.45 -18.14 29.78
C GLU A 303 24.68 -18.17 28.90
N ILE A 304 24.70 -17.44 27.78
CA ILE A 304 25.86 -17.35 26.88
C ILE A 304 26.08 -15.89 26.52
N THR A 305 27.32 -15.41 26.65
CA THR A 305 27.68 -14.05 26.23
C THR A 305 28.05 -14.03 24.75
N TYR A 306 27.47 -13.10 23.99
CA TYR A 306 27.75 -12.86 22.58
C TYR A 306 28.35 -11.47 22.34
N LYS A 307 29.26 -11.39 21.38
CA LYS A 307 29.79 -10.15 20.82
C LYS A 307 29.76 -10.25 19.29
N ASN A 308 29.10 -9.31 18.62
CA ASN A 308 28.98 -9.26 17.16
C ASN A 308 28.58 -10.61 16.50
N GLY A 309 27.59 -11.31 17.07
CA GLY A 309 27.10 -12.60 16.54
C GLY A 309 28.00 -13.82 16.81
N GLN A 310 28.97 -13.70 17.73
CA GLN A 310 29.84 -14.79 18.14
C GLN A 310 29.82 -14.98 19.66
N ALA A 311 29.70 -16.23 20.13
CA ALA A 311 29.88 -16.56 21.54
C ALA A 311 31.29 -16.15 21.99
N ASN A 312 31.36 -15.22 22.92
CA ASN A 312 32.58 -14.54 23.36
C ASN A 312 32.34 -13.91 24.75
N GLY A 313 33.01 -14.44 25.77
CA GLY A 313 32.74 -14.16 27.18
C GLY A 313 32.24 -15.40 27.93
N PRO A 314 31.74 -15.23 29.17
CA PRO A 314 31.31 -16.35 30.01
C PRO A 314 30.07 -17.06 29.46
N PHE A 315 29.97 -18.35 29.79
CA PHE A 315 28.75 -19.14 29.65
C PHE A 315 28.47 -19.94 30.93
N ARG A 316 27.20 -20.26 31.16
CA ARG A 316 26.73 -21.15 32.24
C ARG A 316 25.60 -22.04 31.73
N TYR A 317 25.55 -23.28 32.19
CA TYR A 317 24.43 -24.20 32.04
C TYR A 317 23.99 -24.66 33.42
N TYR A 318 22.70 -24.90 33.57
CA TYR A 318 22.05 -25.23 34.83
C TYR A 318 21.18 -26.47 34.64
N TYR A 319 21.08 -27.28 35.69
CA TYR A 319 20.05 -28.30 35.82
C TYR A 319 18.68 -27.64 36.04
N GLU A 320 17.61 -28.42 35.84
CA GLU A 320 16.22 -27.92 35.95
C GLU A 320 15.83 -27.50 37.37
N ASP A 321 16.51 -28.02 38.39
CA ASP A 321 16.43 -27.59 39.80
C ASP A 321 17.16 -26.25 40.08
N GLY A 322 17.85 -25.69 39.09
CA GLY A 322 18.60 -24.44 39.18
C GLY A 322 20.06 -24.60 39.62
N ILE A 323 20.51 -25.82 39.91
CA ILE A 323 21.90 -26.09 40.29
C ILE A 323 22.80 -25.90 39.06
N LEU A 324 23.92 -25.19 39.23
CA LEU A 324 24.90 -24.99 38.16
C LEU A 324 25.43 -26.36 37.69
N GLN A 325 25.36 -26.63 36.39
CA GLN A 325 25.82 -27.89 35.77
C GLN A 325 27.21 -27.72 35.14
N LEU A 326 27.45 -26.59 34.48
CA LEU A 326 28.66 -26.32 33.72
C LEU A 326 28.88 -24.81 33.61
N GLU A 327 30.10 -24.33 33.84
CA GLU A 327 30.48 -22.96 33.50
C GLU A 327 31.86 -22.89 32.85
N GLY A 328 32.10 -21.80 32.12
CA GLY A 328 33.38 -21.52 31.49
C GLY A 328 33.30 -20.26 30.63
N SER A 329 34.19 -20.14 29.65
CA SER A 329 34.19 -19.03 28.71
C SER A 329 34.48 -19.43 27.27
N TYR A 330 33.81 -18.75 26.36
CA TYR A 330 34.08 -18.80 24.93
C TYR A 330 34.97 -17.63 24.51
N LYS A 331 35.85 -17.87 23.55
CA LYS A 331 36.51 -16.85 22.73
C LYS A 331 36.30 -17.23 21.26
N ASN A 332 35.65 -16.35 20.49
CA ASN A 332 35.36 -16.55 19.06
C ASN A 332 34.73 -17.94 18.76
N ARG A 333 33.68 -18.30 19.51
CA ARG A 333 32.95 -19.60 19.42
C ARG A 333 33.76 -20.85 19.81
N ARG A 334 34.92 -20.70 20.45
CA ARG A 334 35.75 -21.81 20.98
C ARG A 334 35.90 -21.69 22.49
N PHE A 335 35.93 -22.80 23.21
CA PHE A 335 36.36 -22.83 24.61
C PHE A 335 37.79 -22.32 24.74
N ASP A 336 37.99 -21.33 25.62
CA ASP A 336 39.27 -20.71 25.94
C ASP A 336 39.25 -20.36 27.43
N GLY A 337 40.15 -20.95 28.21
CA GLY A 337 40.21 -20.86 29.67
C GLY A 337 39.75 -22.12 30.40
N LYS A 338 39.34 -21.94 31.66
CA LYS A 338 38.85 -23.00 32.56
C LYS A 338 37.37 -23.30 32.28
N ILE A 339 37.02 -24.57 32.29
CA ILE A 339 35.64 -25.09 32.38
C ILE A 339 35.51 -25.84 33.70
N THR A 340 34.43 -25.59 34.43
CA THR A 340 34.05 -26.37 35.62
C THR A 340 32.73 -27.07 35.35
N SER A 341 32.66 -28.39 35.55
CA SER A 341 31.41 -29.15 35.58
C SER A 341 31.06 -29.56 37.02
N TYR A 342 29.79 -29.75 37.30
CA TYR A 342 29.27 -30.06 38.63
C TYR A 342 28.22 -31.17 38.54
N TYR A 343 28.14 -31.98 39.58
CA TYR A 343 27.06 -32.93 39.80
C TYR A 343 25.79 -32.23 40.29
N LYS A 344 24.65 -32.91 40.18
CA LYS A 344 23.35 -32.48 40.73
C LYS A 344 23.30 -32.24 42.24
N ASN A 345 24.33 -32.61 43.00
CA ASN A 345 24.45 -32.24 44.43
C ASN A 345 25.30 -30.99 44.67
N GLY A 346 25.69 -30.27 43.61
CA GLY A 346 26.52 -29.07 43.67
C GLY A 346 28.03 -29.32 43.78
N ASN A 347 28.47 -30.57 44.02
CA ASN A 347 29.89 -30.89 44.07
C ASN A 347 30.51 -30.84 42.67
N ILE A 348 31.76 -30.36 42.58
CA ILE A 348 32.53 -30.35 41.33
C ILE A 348 32.66 -31.78 40.79
N GLN A 349 32.45 -31.94 39.49
CA GLN A 349 32.64 -33.18 38.74
C GLN A 349 33.96 -33.14 37.95
N SER A 350 34.22 -32.06 37.21
CA SER A 350 35.50 -31.84 36.53
C SER A 350 35.97 -30.39 36.55
N ILE A 351 37.29 -30.21 36.52
CA ILE A 351 37.95 -28.95 36.17
C ILE A 351 38.84 -29.24 34.95
N GLU A 352 38.56 -28.58 33.85
CA GLU A 352 39.21 -28.81 32.56
C GLU A 352 39.72 -27.48 31.98
N PHE A 353 40.84 -27.50 31.27
CA PHE A 353 41.42 -26.29 30.67
C PHE A 353 41.53 -26.45 29.16
N TYR A 354 41.14 -25.39 28.45
CA TYR A 354 41.04 -25.36 27.00
C TYR A 354 41.76 -24.14 26.41
N LYS A 355 42.37 -24.33 25.24
CA LYS A 355 42.81 -23.25 24.37
C LYS A 355 42.30 -23.48 22.95
N GLU A 356 41.36 -22.65 22.52
CA GLU A 356 40.73 -22.77 21.20
C GLU A 356 40.15 -24.17 20.93
N ASN A 357 39.33 -24.68 21.86
CA ASN A 357 38.81 -26.06 21.92
C ASN A 357 39.85 -27.17 22.15
N LYS A 358 41.15 -26.91 22.14
CA LYS A 358 42.17 -27.93 22.45
C LYS A 358 42.35 -28.07 23.95
N LYS A 359 42.37 -29.30 24.46
CA LYS A 359 42.68 -29.58 25.87
C LYS A 359 44.13 -29.18 26.16
N ILE A 360 44.35 -28.50 27.28
CA ILE A 360 45.67 -28.12 27.79
C ILE A 360 45.74 -28.35 29.30
N ASN A 361 46.95 -28.31 29.87
CA ASN A 361 47.23 -28.47 31.30
C ASN A 361 46.69 -29.79 31.89
N THR A 362 46.73 -29.90 33.21
CA THR A 362 46.12 -31.02 33.94
C THR A 362 44.61 -30.82 34.08
N HIS A 363 43.83 -31.82 33.71
CA HIS A 363 42.39 -31.92 33.93
C HIS A 363 42.13 -32.75 35.19
N TYR A 364 41.17 -32.34 36.02
CA TYR A 364 40.89 -32.94 37.32
C TYR A 364 39.48 -33.51 37.35
N PHE A 365 39.31 -34.74 37.82
CA PHE A 365 38.02 -35.43 37.88
C PHE A 365 37.75 -35.90 39.32
N TYR A 366 36.57 -35.57 39.82
CA TYR A 366 36.16 -35.80 41.21
C TYR A 366 34.89 -36.64 41.24
N ASN A 367 34.71 -37.42 42.31
CA ASN A 367 33.49 -38.19 42.52
C ASN A 367 32.37 -37.34 43.15
N LYS A 368 31.18 -37.94 43.30
CA LYS A 368 30.02 -37.28 43.90
C LYS A 368 30.21 -36.81 45.35
N SER A 369 31.20 -37.31 46.11
CA SER A 369 31.52 -36.82 47.45
C SER A 369 32.60 -35.72 47.45
N GLY A 370 33.05 -35.26 46.28
CA GLY A 370 34.07 -34.21 46.14
C GLY A 370 35.51 -34.69 46.27
N LYS A 371 35.75 -36.01 46.38
CA LYS A 371 37.11 -36.57 46.41
C LYS A 371 37.64 -36.68 44.98
N LEU A 372 38.87 -36.23 44.75
CA LEU A 372 39.59 -36.41 43.49
C LEU A 372 39.74 -37.91 43.19
N GLU A 373 39.31 -38.35 42.01
CA GLU A 373 39.46 -39.74 41.54
C GLU A 373 40.71 -39.90 40.69
N TYR A 374 40.89 -39.03 39.68
CA TYR A 374 42.03 -39.09 38.77
C TYR A 374 42.29 -37.72 38.10
N THR A 375 43.42 -37.64 37.39
CA THR A 375 43.79 -36.49 36.56
C THR A 375 44.27 -36.95 35.19
N ILE A 376 44.22 -36.07 34.19
CA ILE A 376 44.78 -36.30 32.86
C ILE A 376 45.65 -35.09 32.49
N ASP A 377 46.92 -35.31 32.16
CA ASP A 377 47.89 -34.25 31.87
C ASP A 377 48.11 -34.07 30.36
N TYR A 378 47.64 -32.93 29.81
CA TYR A 378 47.80 -32.55 28.41
C TYR A 378 49.02 -31.64 28.15
N THR A 379 49.93 -31.46 29.11
CA THR A 379 51.14 -30.64 28.91
C THR A 379 52.16 -31.23 27.92
N LYS A 380 52.02 -32.51 27.56
CA LYS A 380 53.05 -33.27 26.82
C LYS A 380 52.79 -33.48 25.32
N GLU A 381 51.65 -33.07 24.77
CA GLU A 381 51.31 -33.25 23.33
C GLU A 381 52.04 -32.29 22.36
N LYS A 382 53.28 -31.90 22.67
CA LYS A 382 54.18 -31.15 21.77
C LYS A 382 55.65 -31.57 21.90
N LYS A 383 55.93 -32.85 21.66
CA LYS A 383 57.22 -33.32 21.12
C LYS A 383 57.01 -34.52 20.21
N ASN A 384 56.90 -34.26 18.91
CA ASN A 384 57.76 -34.77 17.83
C ASN A 384 57.34 -34.12 16.51
#